data_AF-A0A519UPU5-F1
#
_entry.id   AF-A0A519UPU5-F1
#
_cell.length_a   1.000
_cell.length_b   1.000
_cell.length_c   1.000
_cell.angle_alpha   90.00
_cell.angle_beta   90.00
_cell.angle_gamma   90.00
#
_symmetry.space_group_name_H-M   'P 1'
#
loop_
_entity.id
_entity.type
_entity.pdbx_description
1 polymer ?
#
loop_
_entity_poly.entity_id
_entity_poly.type
_entity_poly.pdbx_seq_one_letter_code
_entity_poly.pdbx_strand_id
1 'polypeptide(L)'
;MKRTLLASVCILALLCGFSQTTTNREFRLKISGHWDNPAIWEYKQGAAWVQATRPPNGEDSVVRLIASIGAEVKSSTTVPKLIVERNSILYISNGAFTLWGRGNSIEGDVILRQNGELKYKMNAHLEYLTITNTGRFFWTGGKLYTTVVNYGVSYFQTADPKTLYAMFINRSKLEVKDCIYTAANPSAYVQNSGNRSWLNYTNSTVNSVPGTVETQNIDGGLLTFNFNNKIDKLYNTGTIDGVGKVQLHSVRNSGSISPGWPFVKGILFPGAMEFISQNAPTGTFDLFLDGGDGEMLDSYISNHSIDLSTIRLTISNVRPIPESADTIILARSGTVSGD
;
A
#
# COMPACT_ATOMS: atom_id res chain seq x y z
N MET A 1 -20.42 -31.31 -86.57
CA MET A 1 -19.48 -31.24 -85.43
C MET A 1 -20.06 -30.29 -84.39
N LYS A 2 -20.57 -30.83 -83.28
CA LYS A 2 -21.29 -30.11 -82.22
C LYS A 2 -20.31 -29.61 -81.13
N ARG A 3 -20.50 -28.35 -80.71
CA ARG A 3 -19.89 -27.69 -79.55
C ARG A 3 -20.44 -28.21 -78.21
N THR A 4 -19.86 -27.69 -77.11
CA THR A 4 -20.27 -27.66 -75.68
C THR A 4 -19.94 -28.91 -74.84
N LEU A 5 -19.50 -28.83 -73.58
CA LEU A 5 -19.46 -27.74 -72.60
C LEU A 5 -18.39 -28.04 -71.52
N LEU A 6 -17.96 -26.99 -70.83
CA LEU A 6 -17.17 -26.92 -69.59
C LEU A 6 -17.27 -28.13 -68.63
N ALA A 7 -16.13 -28.59 -68.15
CA ALA A 7 -15.98 -29.07 -66.79
C ALA A 7 -14.93 -28.20 -66.09
N SER A 8 -15.39 -27.05 -65.57
CA SER A 8 -14.71 -26.32 -64.50
C SER A 8 -14.58 -27.27 -63.31
N VAL A 9 -13.44 -27.94 -63.20
CA VAL A 9 -13.03 -28.59 -61.97
C VAL A 9 -12.86 -27.48 -60.94
N CYS A 10 -13.82 -27.41 -60.03
CA CYS A 10 -13.81 -26.55 -58.86
C CYS A 10 -12.51 -26.77 -58.09
N ILE A 11 -11.54 -25.87 -58.28
CA ILE A 11 -10.59 -25.49 -57.23
C ILE A 11 -11.43 -24.72 -56.21
N LEU A 12 -12.27 -25.43 -55.47
CA LEU A 12 -12.88 -24.88 -54.26
C LEU A 12 -11.75 -24.91 -53.23
N ALA A 13 -11.10 -23.75 -53.11
CA ALA A 13 -10.06 -23.48 -52.17
C ALA A 13 -10.45 -23.96 -50.77
N LEU A 14 -9.84 -25.07 -50.33
CA LEU A 14 -9.58 -25.30 -48.92
C LEU A 14 -8.45 -24.34 -48.48
N LEU A 15 -8.70 -23.04 -48.62
CA LEU A 15 -8.10 -22.02 -47.78
C LEU A 15 -8.82 -22.11 -46.43
N CYS A 16 -8.63 -23.25 -45.75
CA CYS A 16 -8.64 -23.26 -44.31
C CYS A 16 -7.43 -22.42 -43.93
N GLY A 17 -7.59 -21.10 -43.97
CA GLY A 17 -6.64 -20.19 -43.37
C GLY A 17 -6.50 -20.68 -41.94
N PHE A 18 -5.35 -21.30 -41.65
CA PHE A 18 -4.85 -21.37 -40.30
C PHE A 18 -4.76 -19.91 -39.88
N SER A 19 -5.84 -19.39 -39.29
CA SER A 19 -5.76 -18.20 -38.47
C SER A 19 -4.75 -18.62 -37.42
N GLN A 20 -3.51 -18.18 -37.56
CA GLN A 20 -2.56 -18.22 -36.49
C GLN A 20 -3.35 -17.67 -35.30
N THR A 21 -3.54 -18.52 -34.30
CA THR A 21 -4.09 -18.10 -33.03
C THR A 21 -3.09 -17.10 -32.50
N THR A 22 -3.32 -15.83 -32.84
CA THR A 22 -2.56 -14.73 -32.27
C THR A 22 -2.77 -14.85 -30.77
N THR A 23 -1.69 -15.19 -30.07
CA THR A 23 -1.67 -15.37 -28.63
C THR A 23 -1.95 -14.05 -27.90
N ASN A 24 -1.94 -12.94 -28.62
CA ASN A 24 -2.12 -11.58 -28.14
C ASN A 24 -3.61 -11.15 -28.15
N ARG A 25 -4.47 -11.77 -27.33
CA ARG A 25 -5.91 -11.44 -27.25
C ARG A 25 -6.20 -10.40 -26.18
N GLU A 26 -7.24 -9.58 -26.38
CA GLU A 26 -7.80 -8.71 -25.34
C GLU A 26 -8.97 -9.44 -24.68
N PHE A 27 -8.87 -9.66 -23.36
CA PHE A 27 -9.88 -10.36 -22.56
C PHE A 27 -10.69 -9.39 -21.72
N ARG A 28 -11.97 -9.70 -21.53
CA ARG A 28 -12.80 -9.07 -20.50
C ARG A 28 -13.60 -10.09 -19.73
N LEU A 29 -13.86 -9.77 -18.47
CA LEU A 29 -14.78 -10.52 -17.65
C LEU A 29 -16.22 -10.26 -18.15
N LYS A 30 -17.05 -11.30 -18.23
CA LYS A 30 -18.47 -11.23 -18.65
C LYS A 30 -19.43 -11.38 -17.47
N ILE A 31 -19.08 -12.24 -16.52
CA ILE A 31 -19.84 -12.53 -15.30
C ILE A 31 -18.86 -12.79 -14.15
N SER A 32 -19.31 -12.65 -12.90
CA SER A 32 -18.47 -12.96 -11.75
C SER A 32 -18.16 -14.46 -11.65
N GLY A 33 -16.98 -14.82 -11.17
CA GLY A 33 -16.63 -16.22 -10.92
C GLY A 33 -15.14 -16.48 -10.70
N HIS A 34 -14.74 -17.75 -10.78
CA HIS A 34 -13.35 -18.18 -10.63
C HIS A 34 -12.53 -17.90 -11.88
N TRP A 35 -11.36 -17.31 -11.70
CA TRP A 35 -10.47 -16.85 -12.79
C TRP A 35 -10.18 -17.94 -13.83
N ASP A 36 -10.06 -19.19 -13.40
CA ASP A 36 -9.73 -20.35 -14.22
C ASP A 36 -10.90 -20.86 -15.08
N ASN A 37 -12.14 -20.44 -14.82
CA ASN A 37 -13.32 -20.87 -15.58
C ASN A 37 -13.43 -20.08 -16.91
N PRO A 38 -13.23 -20.68 -18.09
CA PRO A 38 -13.34 -19.96 -19.35
C PRO A 38 -14.73 -19.33 -19.59
N ALA A 39 -15.79 -19.90 -19.01
CA ALA A 39 -17.18 -19.46 -19.20
C ALA A 39 -17.44 -18.02 -18.72
N ILE A 40 -16.60 -17.50 -17.82
CA ILE A 40 -16.73 -16.14 -17.30
C ILE A 40 -16.03 -15.09 -18.16
N TRP A 41 -15.27 -15.52 -19.17
CA TRP A 41 -14.45 -14.65 -19.99
C TRP A 41 -14.97 -14.54 -21.43
N GLU A 42 -14.76 -13.37 -22.01
CA GLU A 42 -14.83 -13.14 -23.45
C GLU A 42 -13.49 -12.58 -23.92
N TYR A 43 -13.15 -12.84 -25.18
CA TYR A 43 -12.03 -12.17 -25.84
C TYR A 43 -12.49 -11.41 -27.08
N LYS A 44 -11.74 -10.38 -27.43
CA LYS A 44 -12.04 -9.52 -28.58
C LYS A 44 -11.60 -10.17 -29.88
N GLN A 45 -12.51 -10.27 -30.84
CA GLN A 45 -12.27 -10.75 -32.20
C GLN A 45 -12.84 -9.73 -33.19
N GLY A 46 -11.96 -8.90 -33.77
CA GLY A 46 -12.40 -7.74 -34.55
C GLY A 46 -13.16 -6.74 -33.68
N ALA A 47 -14.40 -6.43 -34.05
CA ALA A 47 -15.30 -5.55 -33.29
C ALA A 47 -16.19 -6.30 -32.29
N ALA A 48 -16.20 -7.64 -32.32
CA ALA A 48 -17.06 -8.46 -31.48
C ALA A 48 -16.31 -9.00 -30.25
N TRP A 49 -17.05 -9.22 -29.17
CA TRP A 49 -16.61 -10.02 -28.04
C TRP A 49 -17.19 -11.42 -28.20
N VAL A 50 -16.33 -12.43 -28.09
CA VAL A 50 -16.71 -13.83 -28.28
C VAL A 50 -16.34 -14.63 -27.03
N GLN A 51 -17.11 -15.68 -26.76
CA GLN A 51 -16.91 -16.56 -25.62
C GLN A 51 -15.49 -17.14 -25.63
N ALA A 52 -14.79 -17.03 -24.50
CA ALA A 52 -13.46 -17.61 -24.37
C ALA A 52 -13.54 -19.12 -24.16
N THR A 53 -12.56 -19.82 -24.74
CA THR A 53 -12.34 -21.27 -24.57
C THR A 53 -11.24 -21.58 -23.55
N ARG A 54 -10.54 -20.55 -23.07
CA ARG A 54 -9.53 -20.62 -21.99
C ARG A 54 -9.59 -19.35 -21.13
N PRO A 55 -9.13 -19.39 -19.88
CA PRO A 55 -8.91 -18.16 -19.13
C PRO A 55 -7.78 -17.32 -19.75
N PRO A 56 -7.72 -16.02 -19.42
CA PRO A 56 -6.59 -15.19 -19.79
C PRO A 56 -5.32 -15.66 -19.07
N ASN A 57 -4.19 -15.56 -19.74
CA ASN A 57 -2.88 -15.93 -19.24
C ASN A 57 -1.82 -14.88 -19.62
N GLY A 58 -0.56 -15.15 -19.31
CA GLY A 58 0.54 -14.23 -19.61
C GLY A 58 0.54 -13.78 -21.06
N GLU A 59 0.44 -14.69 -22.03
CA GLU A 59 0.68 -14.40 -23.46
C GLU A 59 -0.32 -13.43 -24.12
N ASP A 60 -1.39 -13.07 -23.41
CA ASP A 60 -2.44 -12.16 -23.86
C ASP A 60 -2.01 -10.67 -23.85
N SER A 61 -2.81 -9.80 -24.46
CA SER A 61 -2.51 -8.36 -24.51
C SER A 61 -2.90 -7.63 -23.22
N VAL A 62 -4.14 -7.85 -22.79
CA VAL A 62 -4.78 -7.11 -21.70
C VAL A 62 -5.95 -7.93 -21.16
N VAL A 63 -6.17 -7.82 -19.86
CA VAL A 63 -7.33 -8.37 -19.17
C VAL A 63 -8.06 -7.23 -18.47
N ARG A 64 -9.37 -7.13 -18.74
CA ARG A 64 -10.26 -6.13 -18.13
C ARG A 64 -11.28 -6.79 -17.24
N LEU A 65 -11.35 -6.36 -15.98
CA LEU A 65 -12.50 -6.61 -15.12
C LEU A 65 -13.44 -5.43 -15.28
N ILE A 66 -14.58 -5.66 -15.94
CA ILE A 66 -15.58 -4.60 -16.19
C ILE A 66 -16.41 -4.33 -14.94
N ALA A 67 -17.03 -3.16 -14.89
CA ALA A 67 -17.76 -2.69 -13.71
C ALA A 67 -18.81 -3.69 -13.17
N SER A 68 -18.95 -3.74 -11.84
CA SER A 68 -19.96 -4.49 -11.08
C SER A 68 -19.84 -6.02 -11.10
N ILE A 69 -18.73 -6.56 -11.61
CA ILE A 69 -18.44 -8.00 -11.56
C ILE A 69 -17.07 -8.26 -10.94
N GLY A 70 -16.87 -9.47 -10.42
CA GLY A 70 -15.66 -9.84 -9.70
C GLY A 70 -15.06 -11.18 -10.12
N ALA A 71 -13.73 -11.25 -10.11
CA ALA A 71 -12.99 -12.47 -10.37
C ALA A 71 -12.27 -12.94 -9.11
N GLU A 72 -12.25 -14.25 -8.86
CA GLU A 72 -11.49 -14.85 -7.78
C GLU A 72 -10.38 -15.76 -8.31
N VAL A 73 -9.15 -15.51 -7.87
CA VAL A 73 -7.96 -16.30 -8.16
C VAL A 73 -7.71 -17.25 -7.00
N LYS A 74 -7.79 -18.56 -7.28
CA LYS A 74 -7.55 -19.64 -6.31
C LYS A 74 -6.31 -20.50 -6.63
N SER A 75 -5.64 -20.21 -7.74
CA SER A 75 -4.47 -20.93 -8.22
C SER A 75 -3.50 -19.93 -8.86
N SER A 76 -2.22 -20.33 -8.93
CA SER A 76 -1.20 -19.48 -9.53
C SER A 76 -1.51 -19.20 -11.00
N THR A 77 -1.47 -17.93 -11.39
CA THR A 77 -1.69 -17.50 -12.75
C THR A 77 -0.77 -16.34 -13.09
N THR A 78 -0.39 -16.25 -14.37
CA THR A 78 0.28 -15.07 -14.91
C THR A 78 -0.72 -14.32 -15.77
N VAL A 79 -0.79 -13.01 -15.60
CA VAL A 79 -1.69 -12.14 -16.35
C VAL A 79 -0.87 -11.11 -17.10
N PRO A 80 -1.35 -10.59 -18.24
CA PRO A 80 -0.65 -9.58 -19.01
C PRO A 80 -0.85 -8.22 -18.33
N LYS A 81 -1.17 -7.17 -19.10
CA LYS A 81 -1.67 -5.93 -18.52
C LYS A 81 -3.03 -6.17 -17.87
N LEU A 82 -3.16 -5.82 -16.59
CA LEU A 82 -4.41 -5.89 -15.84
C LEU A 82 -5.07 -4.50 -15.73
N ILE A 83 -6.36 -4.44 -16.03
CA ILE A 83 -7.20 -3.26 -15.77
C ILE A 83 -8.38 -3.73 -14.93
N VAL A 84 -8.51 -3.18 -13.72
CA VAL A 84 -9.65 -3.41 -12.82
C VAL A 84 -10.48 -2.13 -12.81
N GLU A 85 -11.59 -2.13 -13.55
CA GLU A 85 -12.43 -0.94 -13.71
C GLU A 85 -13.19 -0.63 -12.42
N ARG A 86 -13.68 0.61 -12.29
CA ARG A 86 -14.48 1.05 -11.13
C ARG A 86 -15.62 0.06 -10.84
N ASN A 87 -15.85 -0.21 -9.55
CA ASN A 87 -16.87 -1.13 -9.03
C ASN A 87 -16.65 -2.61 -9.40
N SER A 88 -15.53 -2.98 -10.02
CA SER A 88 -15.14 -4.38 -10.18
C SER A 88 -14.26 -4.84 -9.00
N ILE A 89 -14.18 -6.15 -8.76
CA ILE A 89 -13.42 -6.70 -7.64
C ILE A 89 -12.53 -7.86 -8.09
N LEU A 90 -11.23 -7.82 -7.77
CA LEU A 90 -10.30 -8.93 -7.92
C LEU A 90 -9.95 -9.49 -6.54
N TYR A 91 -10.32 -10.74 -6.29
CA TYR A 91 -9.89 -11.49 -5.11
C TYR A 91 -8.68 -12.36 -5.47
N ILE A 92 -7.58 -12.19 -4.73
CA ILE A 92 -6.40 -13.07 -4.79
C ILE A 92 -6.42 -13.90 -3.52
N SER A 93 -7.18 -15.00 -3.57
CA SER A 93 -7.45 -15.86 -2.40
C SER A 93 -6.34 -16.88 -2.17
N ASN A 94 -5.74 -17.41 -3.24
CA ASN A 94 -4.70 -18.44 -3.16
C ASN A 94 -3.82 -18.44 -4.41
N GLY A 95 -2.57 -18.87 -4.25
CA GLY A 95 -1.59 -18.95 -5.33
C GLY A 95 -0.97 -17.61 -5.71
N ALA A 96 0.00 -17.67 -6.63
CA ALA A 96 0.69 -16.48 -7.11
C ALA A 96 -0.05 -15.85 -8.29
N PHE A 97 -0.60 -14.66 -8.09
CA PHE A 97 -1.10 -13.80 -9.14
C PHE A 97 0.04 -12.92 -9.65
N THR A 98 0.57 -13.26 -10.82
CA THR A 98 1.79 -12.66 -11.37
C THR A 98 1.44 -11.71 -12.51
N LEU A 99 1.70 -10.42 -12.30
CA LEU A 99 1.59 -9.39 -13.32
C LEU A 99 2.79 -9.49 -14.28
N TRP A 100 2.53 -9.57 -15.58
CA TRP A 100 3.57 -9.61 -16.62
C TRP A 100 3.65 -8.34 -17.46
N GLY A 101 2.51 -7.71 -17.74
CA GLY A 101 2.44 -6.54 -18.61
C GLY A 101 2.48 -5.22 -17.86
N ARG A 102 3.10 -4.20 -18.47
CA ARG A 102 3.15 -2.82 -17.94
C ARG A 102 1.78 -2.15 -17.92
N GLY A 103 1.68 -1.11 -17.08
CA GLY A 103 0.52 -0.21 -17.06
C GLY A 103 -0.71 -0.82 -16.39
N ASN A 104 -0.50 -1.66 -15.38
CA ASN A 104 -1.57 -2.18 -14.55
C ASN A 104 -2.26 -1.03 -13.81
N SER A 105 -3.59 -0.95 -13.91
CA SER A 105 -4.38 0.13 -13.32
C SER A 105 -5.58 -0.42 -12.58
N ILE A 106 -5.73 -0.02 -11.32
CA ILE A 106 -6.80 -0.44 -10.43
C ILE A 106 -7.66 0.76 -10.05
N GLU A 107 -8.85 0.85 -10.65
CA GLU A 107 -9.91 1.81 -10.30
C GLU A 107 -11.05 1.18 -9.51
N GLY A 108 -11.13 -0.15 -9.51
CA GLY A 108 -11.99 -0.96 -8.63
C GLY A 108 -11.23 -1.49 -7.41
N ASP A 109 -11.63 -2.66 -6.92
CA ASP A 109 -11.05 -3.24 -5.71
C ASP A 109 -10.12 -4.41 -6.03
N VAL A 110 -8.98 -4.47 -5.35
CA VAL A 110 -8.11 -5.65 -5.30
C VAL A 110 -7.99 -6.08 -3.84
N ILE A 111 -8.29 -7.35 -3.57
CA ILE A 111 -8.28 -7.92 -2.22
C ILE A 111 -7.28 -9.07 -2.19
N LEU A 112 -6.18 -8.89 -1.47
CA LEU A 112 -5.15 -9.91 -1.25
C LEU A 112 -5.38 -10.60 0.10
N ARG A 113 -5.55 -11.92 0.09
CA ARG A 113 -5.85 -12.74 1.29
C ARG A 113 -4.68 -13.63 1.70
N GLN A 114 -4.81 -14.28 2.86
CA GLN A 114 -3.76 -15.04 3.56
C GLN A 114 -2.89 -15.97 2.70
N ASN A 115 -3.47 -16.69 1.74
CA ASN A 115 -2.72 -17.63 0.88
C ASN A 115 -2.39 -17.07 -0.51
N GLY A 116 -2.79 -15.82 -0.78
CA GLY A 116 -2.51 -15.13 -2.02
C GLY A 116 -1.10 -14.55 -2.05
N GLU A 117 -0.49 -14.57 -3.22
CA GLU A 117 0.75 -13.84 -3.48
C GLU A 117 0.56 -12.92 -4.68
N LEU A 118 0.88 -11.63 -4.55
CA LEU A 118 0.87 -10.69 -5.66
C LEU A 118 2.31 -10.41 -6.09
N LYS A 119 2.64 -10.75 -7.34
CA LYS A 119 4.00 -10.72 -7.89
C LYS A 119 4.07 -9.97 -9.21
N TYR A 120 5.30 -9.60 -9.57
CA TYR A 120 5.64 -9.15 -10.91
C TYR A 120 6.62 -10.15 -11.56
N LYS A 121 6.44 -10.50 -12.84
CA LYS A 121 7.19 -11.60 -13.50
C LYS A 121 8.67 -11.29 -13.73
N MET A 122 9.05 -10.04 -14.00
CA MET A 122 10.45 -9.65 -14.25
C MET A 122 10.86 -8.45 -13.40
N ASN A 123 12.09 -8.50 -12.87
CA ASN A 123 12.85 -7.44 -12.16
C ASN A 123 12.01 -6.23 -11.72
N ALA A 124 11.42 -6.38 -10.53
CA ALA A 124 10.43 -5.53 -9.87
C ALA A 124 10.86 -4.08 -9.53
N HIS A 125 11.91 -3.55 -10.18
CA HIS A 125 12.42 -2.21 -9.91
C HIS A 125 11.76 -1.10 -10.76
N LEU A 126 11.10 -1.45 -11.87
CA LEU A 126 10.49 -0.47 -12.79
C LEU A 126 8.99 -0.64 -13.00
N GLU A 127 8.41 -1.74 -12.53
CA GLU A 127 7.02 -2.08 -12.82
C GLU A 127 6.26 -2.32 -11.51
N TYR A 128 5.18 -1.57 -11.34
CA TYR A 128 4.40 -1.47 -10.12
C TYR A 128 2.91 -1.63 -10.40
N LEU A 129 2.17 -2.08 -9.38
CA LEU A 129 0.73 -2.00 -9.38
C LEU A 129 0.31 -0.57 -9.02
N THR A 130 -0.48 0.07 -9.88
CA THR A 130 -1.00 1.42 -9.60
C THR A 130 -2.45 1.34 -9.13
N ILE A 131 -2.72 1.82 -7.92
CA ILE A 131 -4.09 2.06 -7.43
C ILE A 131 -4.43 3.51 -7.76
N THR A 132 -5.46 3.75 -8.56
CA THR A 132 -5.77 5.08 -9.09
C THR A 132 -7.17 5.54 -8.66
N ASN A 133 -7.36 6.86 -8.54
CA ASN A 133 -8.67 7.48 -8.37
C ASN A 133 -9.49 6.87 -7.22
N THR A 134 -10.56 6.14 -7.58
CA THR A 134 -11.51 5.47 -6.69
C THR A 134 -11.08 4.06 -6.27
N GLY A 135 -9.96 3.58 -6.81
CA GLY A 135 -9.46 2.23 -6.61
C GLY A 135 -9.10 1.97 -5.16
N ARG A 136 -9.33 0.72 -4.75
CA ARG A 136 -9.05 0.26 -3.39
C ARG A 136 -8.17 -0.97 -3.39
N PHE A 137 -7.17 -0.98 -2.52
CA PHE A 137 -6.37 -2.17 -2.24
C PHE A 137 -6.55 -2.62 -0.80
N PHE A 138 -7.03 -3.84 -0.61
CA PHE A 138 -7.18 -4.46 0.70
C PHE A 138 -6.15 -5.55 0.86
N TRP A 139 -5.14 -5.30 1.68
CA TRP A 139 -4.20 -6.32 2.10
C TRP A 139 -4.67 -6.93 3.42
N THR A 140 -5.38 -8.05 3.29
CA THR A 140 -5.95 -8.79 4.43
C THR A 140 -5.08 -9.98 4.83
N GLY A 141 -4.15 -10.40 4.00
CA GLY A 141 -3.16 -11.43 4.33
C GLY A 141 -2.24 -11.72 3.14
N GLY A 142 -1.31 -12.66 3.29
CA GLY A 142 -0.51 -13.16 2.17
C GLY A 142 0.72 -12.30 1.88
N LYS A 143 1.26 -12.42 0.66
CA LYS A 143 2.59 -11.89 0.34
C LYS A 143 2.57 -10.91 -0.82
N LEU A 144 3.24 -9.78 -0.65
CA LEU A 144 3.38 -8.75 -1.67
C LEU A 144 4.83 -8.67 -2.16
N TYR A 145 5.06 -9.10 -3.40
CA TYR A 145 6.39 -9.12 -4.04
C TYR A 145 6.60 -8.03 -5.09
N THR A 146 5.56 -7.24 -5.37
CA THR A 146 5.62 -6.13 -6.32
C THR A 146 5.46 -4.81 -5.61
N THR A 147 6.10 -3.77 -6.14
CA THR A 147 5.89 -2.40 -5.67
C THR A 147 4.44 -1.99 -5.94
N VAL A 148 3.81 -1.35 -4.97
CA VAL A 148 2.48 -0.76 -5.12
C VAL A 148 2.60 0.75 -5.01
N VAL A 149 2.01 1.48 -5.95
CA VAL A 149 1.87 2.94 -5.89
C VAL A 149 0.40 3.28 -5.71
N ASN A 150 0.06 3.82 -4.55
CA ASN A 150 -1.31 4.10 -4.14
C ASN A 150 -1.66 5.59 -4.31
N TYR A 151 -2.41 5.90 -5.37
CA TYR A 151 -3.12 7.18 -5.54
C TYR A 151 -4.60 7.12 -5.12
N GLY A 152 -5.11 5.94 -4.79
CA GLY A 152 -6.49 5.73 -4.31
C GLY A 152 -6.54 5.55 -2.79
N VAL A 153 -7.22 4.50 -2.34
CA VAL A 153 -7.32 4.16 -0.91
C VAL A 153 -6.81 2.75 -0.67
N SER A 154 -5.93 2.57 0.32
CA SER A 154 -5.41 1.26 0.68
C SER A 154 -5.63 0.95 2.14
N TYR A 155 -5.83 -0.33 2.44
CA TYR A 155 -6.11 -0.85 3.77
C TYR A 155 -5.22 -2.05 4.05
N PHE A 156 -4.39 -1.96 5.08
CA PHE A 156 -3.71 -3.10 5.67
C PHE A 156 -4.49 -3.45 6.93
N GLN A 157 -5.22 -4.55 6.88
CA GLN A 157 -6.22 -4.88 7.90
C GLN A 157 -6.13 -6.35 8.28
N THR A 158 -6.70 -6.69 9.42
CA THR A 158 -6.70 -8.02 10.04
C THR A 158 -5.35 -8.41 10.66
N ALA A 159 -5.43 -9.29 11.66
CA ALA A 159 -4.27 -9.90 12.30
C ALA A 159 -3.62 -11.01 11.46
N ASP A 160 -4.18 -11.37 10.30
CA ASP A 160 -3.64 -12.46 9.50
C ASP A 160 -2.22 -12.14 9.01
N PRO A 161 -1.33 -13.15 8.94
CA PRO A 161 0.04 -12.94 8.52
C PRO A 161 0.15 -12.26 7.15
N LYS A 162 0.94 -11.19 7.11
CA LYS A 162 1.27 -10.41 5.91
C LYS A 162 2.78 -10.34 5.77
N THR A 163 3.29 -10.50 4.56
CA THR A 163 4.72 -10.33 4.28
C THR A 163 4.95 -9.40 3.10
N LEU A 164 5.64 -8.30 3.36
CA LEU A 164 6.06 -7.31 2.39
C LEU A 164 7.46 -7.69 1.91
N TYR A 165 7.65 -7.83 0.59
CA TYR A 165 8.96 -8.07 -0.03
C TYR A 165 9.43 -6.91 -0.92
N ALA A 166 8.54 -5.94 -1.20
CA ALA A 166 8.79 -4.80 -2.07
C ALA A 166 8.21 -3.51 -1.44
N MET A 167 8.52 -2.35 -1.99
CA MET A 167 8.08 -1.07 -1.44
C MET A 167 6.57 -0.85 -1.64
N PHE A 168 5.91 -0.23 -0.67
CA PHE A 168 4.56 0.31 -0.81
C PHE A 168 4.62 1.84 -0.75
N ILE A 169 4.42 2.50 -1.88
CA ILE A 169 4.41 3.97 -1.98
C ILE A 169 2.97 4.47 -1.83
N ASN A 170 2.66 5.11 -0.72
CA ASN A 170 1.42 5.82 -0.51
C ASN A 170 1.52 7.28 -0.98
N ARG A 171 0.67 7.66 -1.94
CA ARG A 171 0.50 9.03 -2.46
C ARG A 171 -0.87 9.65 -2.13
N SER A 172 -1.73 8.89 -1.45
CA SER A 172 -3.10 9.27 -1.10
C SER A 172 -3.44 8.66 0.27
N LYS A 173 -4.47 7.84 0.42
CA LYS A 173 -4.90 7.31 1.72
C LYS A 173 -4.39 5.87 1.95
N LEU A 174 -3.64 5.63 3.02
CA LEU A 174 -3.31 4.29 3.53
C LEU A 174 -3.68 4.17 5.01
N GLU A 175 -4.52 3.20 5.34
CA GLU A 175 -4.88 2.86 6.71
C GLU A 175 -4.32 1.49 7.09
N VAL A 176 -3.47 1.45 8.12
CA VAL A 176 -2.90 0.24 8.71
C VAL A 176 -3.54 0.06 10.07
N LYS A 177 -4.51 -0.86 10.18
CA LYS A 177 -5.38 -0.98 11.35
C LYS A 177 -5.45 -2.42 11.84
N ASP A 178 -5.21 -2.60 13.14
CA ASP A 178 -5.23 -3.90 13.82
C ASP A 178 -4.41 -4.94 13.03
N CYS A 179 -3.26 -4.50 12.52
CA CYS A 179 -2.50 -5.21 11.50
C CYS A 179 -1.11 -5.58 12.02
N ILE A 180 -0.71 -6.83 11.74
CA ILE A 180 0.67 -7.28 11.92
C ILE A 180 1.20 -7.66 10.54
N TYR A 181 2.29 -7.02 10.09
CA TYR A 181 2.97 -7.43 8.87
C TYR A 181 4.49 -7.49 9.05
N THR A 182 5.12 -8.37 8.29
CA THR A 182 6.57 -8.53 8.26
C THR A 182 7.14 -7.91 7.00
N ALA A 183 8.06 -6.96 7.14
CA ALA A 183 8.92 -6.52 6.07
C ALA A 183 10.14 -7.46 5.97
N ALA A 184 10.18 -8.25 4.90
CA ALA A 184 11.10 -9.38 4.79
C ALA A 184 12.54 -9.00 4.39
N ASN A 185 12.78 -7.78 3.91
CA ASN A 185 14.10 -7.31 3.49
C ASN A 185 14.18 -5.77 3.53
N PRO A 186 15.37 -5.15 3.45
CA PRO A 186 15.54 -3.70 3.54
C PRO A 186 14.82 -2.89 2.43
N SER A 187 14.49 -3.50 1.29
CA SER A 187 13.73 -2.87 0.21
C SER A 187 12.21 -2.97 0.40
N ALA A 188 11.75 -3.68 1.44
CA ALA A 188 10.35 -3.89 1.75
C ALA A 188 9.87 -2.87 2.79
N TYR A 189 9.58 -1.65 2.38
CA TYR A 189 9.13 -0.59 3.29
C TYR A 189 7.87 0.13 2.81
N VAL A 190 7.23 0.85 3.72
CA VAL A 190 6.12 1.76 3.42
C VAL A 190 6.66 3.19 3.35
N GLN A 191 6.41 3.86 2.23
CA GLN A 191 6.75 5.27 2.02
C GLN A 191 5.46 6.07 1.84
N ASN A 192 5.17 6.95 2.79
CA ASN A 192 4.16 7.98 2.67
C ASN A 192 4.79 9.25 2.09
N SER A 193 4.32 9.73 0.93
CA SER A 193 4.95 10.87 0.25
C SER A 193 3.94 11.72 -0.53
N GLY A 194 4.03 13.04 -0.32
CA GLY A 194 3.22 14.06 -0.98
C GLY A 194 2.24 14.75 -0.03
N ASN A 195 1.98 16.05 -0.26
CA ASN A 195 1.15 16.92 0.60
C ASN A 195 -0.31 16.50 0.83
N ARG A 196 -0.81 15.48 0.12
CA ARG A 196 -2.15 14.92 0.30
C ARG A 196 -2.12 13.45 0.72
N SER A 197 -0.92 12.91 0.95
CA SER A 197 -0.75 11.55 1.41
C SER A 197 -1.00 11.48 2.91
N TRP A 198 -1.83 10.53 3.31
CA TRP A 198 -2.18 10.23 4.69
C TRP A 198 -1.93 8.75 4.94
N LEU A 199 -1.04 8.47 5.90
CA LEU A 199 -0.77 7.14 6.43
C LEU A 199 -1.21 7.11 7.88
N ASN A 200 -2.11 6.20 8.25
CA ASN A 200 -2.55 6.02 9.63
C ASN A 200 -2.19 4.62 10.15
N TYR A 201 -1.43 4.56 11.23
CA TYR A 201 -1.22 3.34 12.00
C TYR A 201 -2.13 3.35 13.23
N THR A 202 -2.99 2.35 13.34
CA THR A 202 -3.90 2.15 14.47
C THR A 202 -3.66 0.75 15.03
N ASN A 203 -3.17 0.65 16.27
CA ASN A 203 -2.95 -0.63 16.96
C ASN A 203 -2.18 -1.67 16.11
N SER A 204 -1.06 -1.26 15.48
CA SER A 204 -0.40 -2.06 14.43
C SER A 204 1.07 -2.34 14.72
N THR A 205 1.56 -3.48 14.22
CA THR A 205 2.95 -3.93 14.39
C THR A 205 3.60 -4.24 13.04
N VAL A 206 4.78 -3.65 12.83
CA VAL A 206 5.66 -3.95 11.71
C VAL A 206 6.85 -4.74 12.25
N ASN A 207 6.93 -6.01 11.83
CA ASN A 207 8.06 -6.87 12.11
C ASN A 207 9.11 -6.73 11.00
N SER A 208 10.37 -6.65 11.36
CA SER A 208 11.50 -6.70 10.44
C SER A 208 12.71 -7.27 11.19
N VAL A 209 13.79 -7.55 10.46
CA VAL A 209 15.09 -7.66 11.13
C VAL A 209 15.39 -6.29 11.75
N PRO A 210 15.63 -6.20 13.06
CA PRO A 210 15.83 -4.92 13.73
C PRO A 210 16.90 -4.07 13.03
N GLY A 211 16.55 -2.81 12.79
CA GLY A 211 17.40 -1.83 12.16
C GLY A 211 17.53 -1.97 10.64
N THR A 212 16.67 -2.74 9.97
CA THR A 212 16.79 -2.97 8.52
C THR A 212 15.70 -2.30 7.69
N VAL A 213 14.52 -2.05 8.26
CA VAL A 213 13.36 -1.55 7.51
C VAL A 213 12.89 -0.22 8.08
N GLU A 214 12.66 0.73 7.19
CA GLU A 214 12.31 2.10 7.52
C GLU A 214 10.95 2.49 6.97
N THR A 215 9.99 2.82 7.83
CA THR A 215 8.80 3.56 7.40
C THR A 215 9.21 4.99 7.11
N GLN A 216 8.88 5.49 5.93
CA GLN A 216 9.24 6.84 5.49
C GLN A 216 8.00 7.72 5.42
N ASN A 217 8.05 8.90 6.01
CA ASN A 217 7.04 9.95 5.86
C ASN A 217 7.73 11.22 5.35
N ILE A 218 7.61 11.49 4.05
CA ILE A 218 8.41 12.51 3.37
C ILE A 218 7.55 13.41 2.49
N ASP A 219 8.15 14.46 1.91
CA ASP A 219 7.53 15.34 0.91
C ASP A 219 6.14 15.87 1.34
N GLY A 220 6.02 16.30 2.60
CA GLY A 220 4.78 16.85 3.16
C GLY A 220 3.69 15.82 3.46
N GLY A 221 4.01 14.52 3.48
CA GLY A 221 3.07 13.48 3.91
C GLY A 221 2.64 13.65 5.37
N LEU A 222 1.39 13.28 5.65
CA LEU A 222 0.83 13.21 7.00
C LEU A 222 0.86 11.76 7.49
N LEU A 223 1.62 11.49 8.55
CA LEU A 223 1.68 10.21 9.25
C LEU A 223 0.93 10.34 10.57
N THR A 224 -0.09 9.52 10.79
CA THR A 224 -0.85 9.49 12.04
C THR A 224 -0.62 8.19 12.80
N PHE A 225 -0.46 8.30 14.11
CA PHE A 225 -0.44 7.15 15.02
C PHE A 225 -1.65 7.20 15.96
N ASN A 226 -2.29 6.07 16.16
CA ASN A 226 -3.38 5.91 17.11
C ASN A 226 -3.13 4.65 17.96
N PHE A 227 -3.28 4.79 19.27
CA PHE A 227 -3.05 3.73 20.27
C PHE A 227 -1.60 3.22 20.27
N ASN A 228 -1.40 1.91 20.49
CA ASN A 228 -0.09 1.30 20.58
C ASN A 228 0.38 0.79 19.23
N ASN A 229 1.50 1.30 18.74
CA ASN A 229 2.10 0.89 17.49
C ASN A 229 3.55 0.44 17.72
N LYS A 230 4.02 -0.49 16.90
CA LYS A 230 5.42 -0.90 16.86
C LYS A 230 5.90 -0.88 15.42
N ILE A 231 6.92 -0.09 15.14
CA ILE A 231 7.62 -0.10 13.85
C ILE A 231 9.14 -0.18 14.09
N ASP A 232 9.92 -0.55 13.09
CA ASP A 232 11.37 -0.73 13.24
C ASP A 232 12.11 0.61 13.17
N LYS A 233 12.31 1.14 11.96
CA LYS A 233 12.82 2.50 11.79
C LYS A 233 11.74 3.45 11.29
N LEU A 234 11.86 4.71 11.67
CA LEU A 234 11.05 5.80 11.18
C LEU A 234 11.94 6.91 10.62
N TYR A 235 11.72 7.31 9.37
CA TYR A 235 12.28 8.52 8.79
C TYR A 235 11.17 9.51 8.46
N ASN A 236 11.23 10.69 9.07
CA ASN A 236 10.23 11.73 8.88
C ASN A 236 10.84 13.04 8.41
N THR A 237 10.32 13.57 7.30
CA THR A 237 10.49 14.97 6.86
C THR A 237 9.14 15.66 6.60
N GLY A 238 8.02 14.93 6.75
CA GLY A 238 6.67 15.47 6.70
C GLY A 238 6.12 15.82 8.08
N THR A 239 4.82 15.62 8.27
CA THR A 239 4.13 15.86 9.55
C THR A 239 3.74 14.54 10.20
N ILE A 240 4.02 14.40 11.50
CA ILE A 240 3.49 13.33 12.33
C ILE A 240 2.41 13.91 13.26
N ASP A 241 1.28 13.21 13.37
CA ASP A 241 0.15 13.57 14.24
C ASP A 241 -0.43 12.33 14.94
N GLY A 242 -1.28 12.53 15.95
CA GLY A 242 -2.06 11.49 16.61
C GLY A 242 -1.68 11.27 18.08
N VAL A 243 -2.04 10.10 18.60
CA VAL A 243 -1.99 9.79 20.04
C VAL A 243 -1.57 8.36 20.32
N GLY A 244 -0.98 8.13 21.49
CA GLY A 244 -0.65 6.81 22.01
C GLY A 244 0.86 6.55 22.06
N LYS A 245 1.26 5.28 21.92
CA LYS A 245 2.64 4.85 22.10
C LYS A 245 3.18 4.28 20.80
N VAL A 246 4.37 4.72 20.39
CA VAL A 246 5.08 4.21 19.21
C VAL A 246 6.41 3.61 19.66
N GLN A 247 6.51 2.28 19.61
CA GLN A 247 7.75 1.57 19.86
C GLN A 247 8.60 1.52 18.60
N LEU A 248 9.86 1.94 18.70
CA LEU A 248 10.80 2.09 17.59
C LEU A 248 12.13 1.41 17.92
N HIS A 249 12.83 0.92 16.89
CA HIS A 249 14.27 0.67 17.00
C HIS A 249 15.05 1.98 16.88
N SER A 250 14.78 2.79 15.84
CA SER A 250 15.39 4.12 15.69
C SER A 250 14.47 5.10 14.97
N VAL A 251 14.63 6.39 15.26
CA VAL A 251 13.92 7.48 14.57
C VAL A 251 14.91 8.51 14.04
N ARG A 252 14.68 8.95 12.80
CA ARG A 252 15.28 10.14 12.20
C ARG A 252 14.17 11.11 11.85
N ASN A 253 14.17 12.28 12.45
CA ASN A 253 13.17 13.31 12.18
C ASN A 253 13.85 14.59 11.68
N SER A 254 13.26 15.24 10.68
CA SER A 254 13.54 16.64 10.33
C SER A 254 12.26 17.36 9.88
N GLY A 255 11.10 16.78 10.18
CA GLY A 255 9.78 17.36 9.93
C GLY A 255 9.09 17.75 11.24
N SER A 256 7.79 18.03 11.16
CA SER A 256 7.00 18.42 12.33
C SER A 256 6.38 17.22 13.04
N ILE A 257 6.30 17.31 14.36
CA ILE A 257 5.49 16.42 15.20
C ILE A 257 4.49 17.30 15.93
N SER A 258 3.20 17.02 15.73
CA SER A 258 2.07 17.73 16.34
C SER A 258 1.17 16.68 16.98
N PRO A 259 1.27 16.42 18.29
CA PRO A 259 0.37 15.48 18.95
C PRO A 259 -1.10 15.86 18.72
N GLY A 260 -1.94 14.85 18.51
CA GLY A 260 -3.33 15.06 18.14
C GLY A 260 -4.18 15.52 19.32
N TRP A 261 -5.37 16.06 19.04
CA TRP A 261 -6.33 16.52 20.04
C TRP A 261 -7.53 15.56 20.13
N PRO A 262 -7.42 14.43 20.84
CA PRO A 262 -8.50 13.47 20.97
C PRO A 262 -9.74 14.13 21.57
N PHE A 263 -10.87 13.96 20.90
CA PHE A 263 -12.16 14.39 21.38
C PHE A 263 -12.75 13.30 22.29
N VAL A 264 -12.73 13.53 23.60
CA VAL A 264 -13.27 12.59 24.59
C VAL A 264 -14.49 13.22 25.23
N LYS A 265 -15.67 12.62 25.00
CA LYS A 265 -16.95 13.03 25.61
C LYS A 265 -17.32 14.50 25.39
N GLY A 266 -17.06 15.06 24.20
CA GLY A 266 -17.43 16.46 23.92
C GLY A 266 -16.33 17.49 24.21
N ILE A 267 -15.19 17.04 24.75
CA ILE A 267 -14.08 17.92 25.17
C ILE A 267 -12.81 17.49 24.43
N LEU A 268 -12.08 18.47 23.89
CA LEU A 268 -10.75 18.26 23.30
C LEU A 268 -9.73 18.18 24.43
N PHE A 269 -9.00 17.07 24.50
CA PHE A 269 -7.84 16.93 25.36
C PHE A 269 -6.57 16.96 24.50
N PRO A 270 -5.46 17.52 24.98
CA PRO A 270 -4.16 17.29 24.35
C PRO A 270 -3.84 15.79 24.45
N GLY A 271 -3.51 15.19 23.32
CA GLY A 271 -3.23 13.77 23.24
C GLY A 271 -1.75 13.53 23.40
N ALA A 272 -1.35 12.66 24.35
CA ALA A 272 0.04 12.32 24.50
C ALA A 272 0.51 11.35 23.39
N MET A 273 1.65 11.65 22.76
CA MET A 273 2.37 10.73 21.86
C MET A 273 3.74 10.38 22.45
N GLU A 274 3.92 9.10 22.80
CA GLU A 274 5.17 8.59 23.40
C GLU A 274 5.99 7.80 22.37
N PHE A 275 7.20 8.26 22.04
CA PHE A 275 8.13 7.55 21.17
C PHE A 275 9.19 6.78 21.95
N ILE A 276 9.08 5.46 22.03
CA ILE A 276 10.03 4.63 22.78
C ILE A 276 11.03 4.00 21.80
N SER A 277 12.21 4.63 21.63
CA SER A 277 13.27 4.11 20.75
C SER A 277 14.34 3.29 21.47
N GLN A 278 14.88 2.25 20.82
CA GLN A 278 16.01 1.44 21.31
C GLN A 278 17.38 2.09 21.07
N ASN A 279 17.50 2.91 20.02
CA ASN A 279 18.67 3.74 19.78
C ASN A 279 18.33 5.21 20.05
N ALA A 280 19.36 6.02 20.29
CA ALA A 280 19.20 7.45 20.39
C ALA A 280 18.57 8.02 19.10
N PRO A 281 17.56 8.90 19.21
CA PRO A 281 17.01 9.61 18.06
C PRO A 281 18.07 10.51 17.41
N THR A 282 17.90 10.82 16.12
CA THR A 282 18.74 11.80 15.41
C THR A 282 17.88 12.78 14.61
N GLY A 283 18.34 14.02 14.46
CA GLY A 283 17.73 15.04 13.59
C GLY A 283 16.90 16.09 14.33
N THR A 284 16.23 16.97 13.58
CA THR A 284 15.42 18.08 14.13
C THR A 284 14.06 17.59 14.59
N PHE A 285 13.64 17.98 15.79
CA PHE A 285 12.32 17.69 16.34
C PHE A 285 11.60 19.01 16.64
N ASP A 286 10.91 19.53 15.62
CA ASP A 286 9.99 20.65 15.83
C ASP A 286 8.72 20.11 16.48
N LEU A 287 8.60 20.34 17.79
CA LEU A 287 7.45 19.96 18.60
C LEU A 287 6.52 21.17 18.73
N PHE A 288 5.37 21.10 18.06
CA PHE A 288 4.36 22.15 18.14
C PHE A 288 3.46 21.90 19.36
N LEU A 289 3.67 22.68 20.42
CA LEU A 289 2.85 22.69 21.63
C LEU A 289 1.84 23.84 21.54
N ASP A 290 0.62 23.58 21.07
CA ASP A 290 -0.42 24.62 21.11
C ASP A 290 -1.10 24.62 22.49
N GLY A 291 -0.70 25.54 23.37
CA GLY A 291 -1.24 25.68 24.70
C GLY A 291 -2.63 26.29 24.72
N GLY A 292 -3.66 25.45 24.64
CA GLY A 292 -4.98 25.75 25.19
C GLY A 292 -4.98 25.62 26.72
N ASP A 293 -5.96 26.19 27.41
CA ASP A 293 -6.01 26.39 28.87
C ASP A 293 -6.18 25.09 29.73
N GLY A 294 -5.61 23.95 29.30
CA GLY A 294 -5.69 22.65 30.00
C GLY A 294 -4.35 21.92 30.03
N GLU A 295 -4.13 21.15 31.11
CA GLU A 295 -2.90 20.40 31.44
C GLU A 295 -2.22 19.78 30.21
N MET A 296 -1.01 20.24 29.88
CA MET A 296 -0.25 19.81 28.70
C MET A 296 0.59 18.56 29.03
N LEU A 297 0.54 17.52 28.19
CA LEU A 297 1.28 16.25 28.41
C LEU A 297 2.05 15.77 27.16
N ASP A 298 2.44 16.70 26.30
CA ASP A 298 3.25 16.37 25.13
C ASP A 298 4.69 16.12 25.58
N SER A 299 5.07 14.85 25.63
CA SER A 299 6.36 14.41 26.14
C SER A 299 7.05 13.47 25.17
N TYR A 300 8.28 13.81 24.78
CA TYR A 300 9.18 12.87 24.10
C TYR A 300 9.94 12.06 25.15
N ILE A 301 9.72 10.74 25.19
CA ILE A 301 10.30 9.86 26.22
C ILE A 301 11.25 8.82 25.61
N SER A 302 12.56 8.98 25.80
CA SER A 302 13.58 8.00 25.38
C SER A 302 14.00 7.10 26.53
N ASN A 303 14.33 5.83 26.25
CA ASN A 303 15.02 4.95 27.20
C ASN A 303 16.55 5.10 27.15
N HIS A 304 17.08 6.06 26.38
CA HIS A 304 18.51 6.29 26.24
C HIS A 304 18.83 7.78 26.37
N SER A 305 20.12 8.12 26.54
CA SER A 305 20.59 9.49 26.51
C SER A 305 20.07 10.22 25.27
N ILE A 306 19.66 11.47 25.47
CA ILE A 306 19.18 12.36 24.41
C ILE A 306 20.25 13.43 24.24
N ASP A 307 20.90 13.44 23.08
CA ASP A 307 21.87 14.47 22.73
C ASP A 307 21.16 15.64 22.03
N LEU A 308 20.86 16.69 22.80
CA LEU A 308 20.23 17.91 22.31
C LEU A 308 21.10 18.65 21.29
N SER A 309 22.42 18.43 21.23
CA SER A 309 23.25 19.04 20.18
C SER A 309 22.89 18.54 18.77
N THR A 310 22.21 17.40 18.70
CA THR A 310 21.71 16.79 17.45
C THR A 310 20.21 17.00 17.23
N ILE A 311 19.53 17.63 18.19
CA ILE A 311 18.07 17.84 18.22
C ILE A 311 17.79 19.32 18.40
N ARG A 312 17.28 19.96 17.35
CA ARG A 312 16.66 21.28 17.52
C ARG A 312 15.24 21.10 18.05
N LEU A 313 14.97 21.61 19.25
CA LEU A 313 13.64 21.73 19.84
C LEU A 313 13.11 23.14 19.60
N THR A 314 12.10 23.26 18.73
CA THR A 314 11.38 24.53 18.54
C THR A 314 10.05 24.44 19.27
N ILE A 315 9.89 25.18 20.37
CA ILE A 315 8.61 25.31 21.05
C ILE A 315 7.96 26.61 20.59
N SER A 316 6.78 26.53 19.99
CA SER A 316 5.98 27.70 19.60
C SER A 316 4.63 27.66 20.33
N ASN A 317 4.09 28.82 20.71
CA ASN A 317 2.78 28.97 21.36
C ASN A 317 2.62 28.34 22.77
N VAL A 318 3.63 28.46 23.63
CA VAL A 318 3.45 28.14 25.06
C VAL A 318 2.54 29.18 25.71
N ARG A 319 1.37 28.76 26.20
CA ARG A 319 0.64 29.51 27.23
C ARG A 319 1.01 28.92 28.59
N PRO A 320 1.81 29.61 29.41
CA PRO A 320 2.16 29.10 30.71
C PRO A 320 0.90 28.96 31.57
N ILE A 321 0.62 27.75 32.05
CA ILE A 321 -0.28 27.56 33.19
C ILE A 321 0.56 27.93 34.43
N PRO A 322 0.14 28.87 35.29
CA PRO A 322 0.98 29.43 36.35
C PRO A 322 1.53 28.43 37.40
N GLU A 323 1.19 27.14 37.34
CA GLU A 323 1.45 26.17 38.42
C GLU A 323 1.87 24.75 37.97
N SER A 324 2.07 24.46 36.67
CA SER A 324 2.56 23.15 36.21
C SER A 324 3.93 23.25 35.53
N ALA A 325 4.83 22.33 35.88
CA ALA A 325 6.06 22.09 35.14
C ALA A 325 5.84 20.89 34.22
N ASP A 326 5.67 21.13 32.92
CA ASP A 326 5.41 20.07 31.96
C ASP A 326 6.74 19.47 31.46
N THR A 327 6.84 18.15 31.50
CA THR A 327 8.04 17.43 31.01
C THR A 327 7.95 17.24 29.51
N ILE A 328 8.63 18.10 28.75
CA ILE A 328 8.63 18.08 27.29
C ILE A 328 9.55 16.96 26.74
N ILE A 329 10.67 16.72 27.42
CA ILE A 329 11.64 15.68 27.08
C ILE A 329 12.02 14.91 28.34
N LEU A 330 11.93 13.57 28.28
CA LEU A 330 12.32 12.68 29.37
C LEU A 330 13.27 11.59 28.83
N ALA A 331 14.47 11.49 29.39
CA ALA A 331 15.31 10.31 29.24
C ALA A 331 15.13 9.42 30.49
N ARG A 332 14.52 8.23 30.34
CA ARG A 332 14.34 7.28 31.45
C ARG A 332 15.65 6.64 31.91
N SER A 333 16.65 6.59 31.01
CA SER A 333 18.03 6.25 31.33
C SER A 333 18.97 7.05 30.45
N GLY A 334 20.10 7.49 31.04
CA GLY A 334 21.08 8.35 30.37
C GLY A 334 20.99 9.81 30.77
N THR A 335 21.68 10.68 30.03
CA THR A 335 21.66 12.14 30.20
C THR A 335 20.89 12.80 29.07
N VAL A 336 20.12 13.84 29.38
CA VAL A 336 19.74 14.84 28.39
C VAL A 336 20.87 15.88 28.41
N SER A 337 21.60 16.04 27.31
CA SER A 337 22.79 16.90 27.26
C SER A 337 22.92 17.57 25.90
N GLY A 338 23.32 18.84 25.87
CA GLY A 338 23.44 19.67 24.67
C GLY A 338 22.92 21.07 24.94
N ASP A 339 23.26 22.03 24.08
CA ASP A 339 22.89 23.46 24.21
C ASP A 339 21.47 23.76 23.71
#